data_AF-A0AB37HJU7-F1
#
_entry.id   AF-A0AB37HJU7-F1
#
_cell.length_a   1.000
_cell.length_b   1.000
_cell.length_c   1.000
_cell.angle_alpha   90.00
_cell.angle_beta   90.00
_cell.angle_gamma   90.00
#
_symmetry.space_group_name_H-M   'P 1'
#
loop_
_entity.id
_entity.type
_entity.pdbx_description
1 polymer ?
#
loop_
_entity_poly.entity_id
_entity_poly.type
_entity_poly.pdbx_seq_one_letter_code
_entity_poly.pdbx_strand_id
1 'polypeptide(L)'
;MDNTFINFNKAYMIVPRQISIEDKNYRQYIQFTDFTIYFSNDLSAYEYTKNDIKVVILGHFVHTKSVDLKYPEICAQLLSHKIDSYAFLEEMSFYNGMYVMLIEYNGRLLLYNDATSFLSLYYHASHDLYASHSELVNQLVKLCFDKTCERIAHKSYGFLDYSKYKDVYKFNANTRLNITDHTIKRIYPIKPCVKKSAEEVYSIVNDEIEAAVDYLFRFNQKVICSITAGHDSKVSLAYIKEHINDVNFFTYTKNIDELEHEQAAHIYRIDEYISRKMAYNLNLKHTLFNMDHLAVNSNLINRYRLYETDHSIHLINYYHENRSFNHCIHLKSTIFELAKSIIPKRIQRTDSFLPYENAIKKWAKDFPLDQLSHDYLIEFINRNELYKTIELGYHPYETLYYESRMNGWHSCIVQESDDYLDVFSLINTRHILFEFMSIEQEDKQNQMLHKLMIKHHWPILNYFQINDMNTLEDRIIQLEEDTNEQVESLANIMIQTEDFYQVIQNEKKLFRALTPKFSNENQKKMILTNTQDNTITLELRTFYHNKNGRNTVYFDIESEPIDLVDLSKNNLELTIEPQSSITISVYASKKIEKTSWISASQFELIEK
;
A
#
# COMPACT_ATOMS: atom_id res chain seq x y z
N MET A 1 -45.35 -12.55 -6.18
CA MET A 1 -44.02 -12.32 -6.75
C MET A 1 -43.04 -12.79 -5.71
N ASP A 2 -42.11 -13.67 -6.06
CA ASP A 2 -41.04 -14.06 -5.13
C ASP A 2 -40.14 -12.83 -4.92
N ASN A 3 -40.48 -12.00 -3.93
CA ASN A 3 -39.68 -10.85 -3.48
C ASN A 3 -38.46 -11.32 -2.68
N THR A 4 -37.76 -12.36 -3.18
CA THR A 4 -36.59 -12.90 -2.50
C THR A 4 -35.38 -12.04 -2.85
N PHE A 5 -34.81 -11.41 -1.83
CA PHE A 5 -33.55 -10.68 -1.94
C PHE A 5 -32.40 -11.66 -2.17
N ILE A 6 -31.37 -11.17 -2.87
CA ILE A 6 -30.14 -11.93 -3.07
C ILE A 6 -29.53 -12.20 -1.69
N ASN A 7 -29.19 -13.47 -1.42
CA ASN A 7 -28.53 -13.87 -0.20
C ASN A 7 -27.03 -13.56 -0.27
N PHE A 8 -26.64 -12.38 0.21
CA PHE A 8 -25.25 -12.03 0.46
C PHE A 8 -24.90 -12.33 1.91
N ASN A 9 -23.69 -12.84 2.13
CA ASN A 9 -23.13 -13.00 3.47
C ASN A 9 -22.77 -11.64 4.05
N LYS A 10 -22.89 -11.50 5.38
CA LYS A 10 -22.58 -10.27 6.14
C LYS A 10 -23.25 -9.01 5.58
N ALA A 11 -24.46 -9.17 5.05
CA ALA A 11 -25.17 -8.12 4.35
C ALA A 11 -26.26 -7.51 5.22
N TYR A 12 -26.54 -6.24 4.96
CA TYR A 12 -27.62 -5.51 5.62
C TYR A 12 -28.28 -4.50 4.67
N MET A 13 -29.48 -4.08 5.04
CA MET A 13 -30.33 -3.09 4.37
C MET A 13 -30.91 -2.15 5.42
N ILE A 14 -30.99 -0.86 5.10
CA ILE A 14 -31.62 0.16 5.94
C ILE A 14 -32.73 0.80 5.11
N VAL A 15 -33.94 0.78 5.64
CA VAL A 15 -35.14 1.29 4.96
C VAL A 15 -36.02 2.07 5.92
N PRO A 16 -36.82 3.03 5.43
CA PRO A 16 -37.85 3.68 6.20
C PRO A 16 -38.73 2.66 6.90
N ARG A 17 -39.14 2.96 8.13
CA ARG A 17 -39.85 2.03 9.01
C ARG A 17 -41.17 1.50 8.42
N GLN A 18 -41.80 2.27 7.55
CA GLN A 18 -43.01 1.86 6.82
C GLN A 18 -42.76 0.76 5.78
N ILE A 19 -41.51 0.51 5.38
CA ILE A 19 -41.13 -0.55 4.45
C ILE A 19 -40.82 -1.81 5.25
N SER A 20 -41.58 -2.87 4.99
CA SER A 20 -41.34 -4.20 5.56
C SER A 20 -40.60 -5.08 4.55
N ILE A 21 -39.56 -5.76 5.02
CA ILE A 21 -38.82 -6.75 4.24
C ILE A 21 -39.13 -8.13 4.83
N GLU A 22 -39.93 -8.91 4.09
CA GLU A 22 -40.22 -10.31 4.42
C GLU A 22 -39.30 -11.24 3.62
N ASP A 23 -38.04 -11.34 4.03
CA ASP A 23 -37.05 -12.20 3.38
C ASP A 23 -36.43 -13.21 4.35
N LYS A 24 -36.25 -14.46 3.91
CA LYS A 24 -35.71 -15.54 4.75
C LYS A 24 -34.23 -15.37 5.11
N ASN A 25 -33.48 -14.64 4.29
CA ASN A 25 -32.05 -14.40 4.48
C ASN A 25 -31.81 -13.19 5.39
N TYR A 26 -32.74 -12.23 5.43
CA TYR A 26 -32.65 -10.98 6.19
C TYR A 26 -33.71 -10.89 7.29
N ARG A 27 -33.74 -11.90 8.17
CA ARG A 27 -34.75 -12.00 9.24
C ARG A 27 -34.42 -11.22 10.50
N GLN A 28 -33.13 -10.97 10.74
CA GLN A 28 -32.71 -10.18 11.88
C GLN A 28 -32.94 -8.71 11.56
N TYR A 29 -33.50 -7.98 12.52
CA TYR A 29 -33.73 -6.56 12.34
C TYR A 29 -33.61 -5.79 13.64
N ILE A 30 -33.22 -4.53 13.52
CA ILE A 30 -33.19 -3.55 14.62
C ILE A 30 -33.98 -2.33 14.18
N GLN A 31 -34.96 -1.95 15.00
CA GLN A 31 -35.80 -0.77 14.76
C GLN A 31 -35.20 0.48 15.42
N PHE A 32 -35.26 1.57 14.67
CA PHE A 32 -35.10 2.95 15.11
C PHE A 32 -36.44 3.68 14.98
N THR A 33 -36.47 4.98 15.28
CA THR A 33 -37.70 5.80 15.23
C THR A 33 -38.32 5.76 13.83
N ASP A 34 -37.54 6.14 12.81
CA ASP A 34 -37.99 6.32 11.43
C ASP A 34 -37.45 5.26 10.45
N PHE A 35 -36.54 4.40 10.90
CA PHE A 35 -35.85 3.42 10.06
C PHE A 35 -35.82 2.03 10.69
N THR A 36 -35.72 1.00 9.85
CA THR A 36 -35.44 -0.37 10.26
C THR A 36 -34.20 -0.86 9.51
N ILE A 37 -33.30 -1.50 10.24
CA ILE A 37 -32.17 -2.22 9.65
C ILE A 37 -32.53 -3.70 9.61
N TYR A 38 -32.42 -4.32 8.44
CA TYR A 38 -32.50 -5.77 8.26
C TYR A 38 -31.11 -6.31 7.91
N PHE A 39 -30.71 -7.43 8.47
CA PHE A 39 -29.38 -8.00 8.25
C PHE A 39 -29.38 -9.52 8.21
N SER A 40 -28.34 -10.06 7.57
CA SER A 40 -28.13 -11.49 7.40
C SER A 40 -27.76 -12.16 8.72
N ASN A 41 -28.11 -13.44 8.86
CA ASN A 41 -27.92 -14.18 10.13
C ASN A 41 -26.45 -14.36 10.55
N ASP A 42 -25.52 -14.18 9.61
CA ASP A 42 -24.08 -14.27 9.81
C ASP A 42 -23.41 -12.91 10.09
N LEU A 43 -24.17 -11.80 10.11
CA LEU A 43 -23.67 -10.49 10.52
C LEU A 43 -23.92 -10.29 12.01
N SER A 44 -22.86 -10.12 12.79
CA SER A 44 -22.97 -9.78 14.21
C SER A 44 -23.55 -8.38 14.40
N ALA A 45 -24.39 -8.21 15.42
CA ALA A 45 -24.93 -6.92 15.84
C ALA A 45 -24.84 -6.77 17.36
N TYR A 46 -24.61 -5.54 17.81
CA TYR A 46 -24.63 -5.16 19.21
C TYR A 46 -25.42 -3.87 19.41
N GLU A 47 -26.26 -3.82 20.44
CA GLU A 47 -27.08 -2.66 20.79
C GLU A 47 -26.69 -2.13 22.18
N TYR A 48 -26.60 -0.81 22.30
CA TYR A 48 -26.33 -0.12 23.54
C TYR A 48 -27.18 1.15 23.64
N THR A 49 -27.81 1.38 24.79
CA THR A 49 -28.65 2.56 25.01
C THR A 49 -28.25 3.27 26.29
N LYS A 50 -28.06 4.59 26.21
CA LYS A 50 -27.79 5.46 27.36
C LYS A 50 -28.36 6.86 27.13
N ASN A 51 -29.12 7.39 28.09
CA ASN A 51 -29.69 8.76 28.04
C ASN A 51 -30.43 9.06 26.73
N ASP A 52 -31.34 8.18 26.32
CA ASP A 52 -32.12 8.28 25.06
C ASP A 52 -31.26 8.27 23.77
N ILE A 53 -29.97 7.95 23.87
CA ILE A 53 -29.10 7.71 22.73
C ILE A 53 -29.00 6.19 22.54
N LYS A 54 -29.36 5.72 21.34
CA LYS A 54 -29.22 4.33 20.94
C LYS A 54 -28.04 4.19 19.98
N VAL A 55 -27.12 3.28 20.30
CA VAL A 55 -25.97 2.91 19.48
C VAL A 55 -26.16 1.47 19.01
N VAL A 56 -26.01 1.25 17.71
CA VAL A 56 -26.04 -0.08 17.09
C VAL A 56 -24.75 -0.27 16.31
N ILE A 57 -24.08 -1.38 16.51
CA ILE A 57 -22.84 -1.71 15.81
C ILE A 57 -23.05 -3.03 15.07
N LEU A 58 -22.87 -3.01 13.76
CA LEU A 58 -22.83 -4.19 12.91
C LEU A 58 -21.37 -4.56 12.62
N GLY A 59 -21.07 -5.85 12.59
CA GLY A 59 -19.72 -6.38 12.37
C GLY A 59 -18.89 -6.44 13.65
N HIS A 60 -17.56 -6.39 13.50
CA HIS A 60 -16.61 -6.47 14.60
C HIS A 60 -15.76 -5.19 14.68
N PHE A 61 -15.53 -4.70 15.90
CA PHE A 61 -14.71 -3.51 16.11
C PHE A 61 -13.99 -3.56 17.46
N VAL A 62 -12.90 -2.82 17.59
CA VAL A 62 -12.09 -2.72 18.82
C VAL A 62 -11.48 -1.38 19.03
N HIS A 63 -11.06 -1.14 20.27
CA HIS A 63 -10.30 0.04 20.65
C HIS A 63 -8.80 -0.29 20.78
N THR A 64 -7.97 0.26 19.88
CA THR A 64 -6.52 -0.03 19.82
C THR A 64 -5.67 0.62 20.92
N LYS A 65 -6.23 1.51 21.73
CA LYS A 65 -5.55 2.03 22.94
C LYS A 65 -5.92 1.27 24.22
N SER A 66 -6.97 0.45 24.17
CA SER A 66 -7.54 -0.20 25.36
C SER A 66 -8.16 -1.55 25.00
N VAL A 67 -7.30 -2.57 24.80
CA VAL A 67 -7.68 -3.90 24.28
C VAL A 67 -8.66 -4.67 25.17
N ASP A 68 -8.72 -4.33 26.47
CA ASP A 68 -9.57 -5.01 27.44
C ASP A 68 -10.98 -4.42 27.56
N LEU A 69 -11.26 -3.30 26.89
CA LEU A 69 -12.61 -2.72 26.90
C LEU A 69 -13.55 -3.59 26.06
N LYS A 70 -14.73 -3.88 26.61
CA LYS A 70 -15.80 -4.52 25.87
C LYS A 70 -16.71 -3.45 25.28
N TYR A 71 -17.64 -3.87 24.42
CA TYR A 71 -18.51 -2.96 23.70
C TYR A 71 -19.32 -2.00 24.61
N PRO A 72 -19.87 -2.41 25.77
CA PRO A 72 -20.53 -1.46 26.67
C PRO A 72 -19.60 -0.34 27.17
N GLU A 73 -18.36 -0.66 27.55
CA GLU A 73 -17.41 0.36 28.01
C GLU A 73 -16.98 1.28 26.87
N ILE A 74 -16.72 0.74 25.68
CA ILE A 74 -16.36 1.55 24.51
C ILE A 74 -17.50 2.50 24.13
N CYS A 75 -18.75 2.01 24.07
CA CYS A 75 -19.91 2.87 23.81
C CYS A 75 -20.12 3.91 24.92
N ALA A 76 -19.92 3.56 26.19
CA ALA A 76 -20.04 4.49 27.30
C ALA A 76 -18.99 5.61 27.24
N GLN A 77 -17.75 5.28 26.87
CA GLN A 77 -16.65 6.22 26.67
C GLN A 77 -16.94 7.15 25.48
N LEU A 78 -17.34 6.59 24.34
CA LEU A 78 -17.73 7.37 23.16
C LEU A 78 -18.85 8.38 23.46
N LEU A 79 -19.91 7.93 24.13
CA LEU A 79 -21.05 8.79 24.50
C LEU A 79 -20.76 9.73 25.69
N SER A 80 -19.57 9.67 26.29
CA SER A 80 -19.12 10.70 27.25
C SER A 80 -18.74 12.01 26.54
N HIS A 81 -18.51 11.94 25.23
CA HIS A 81 -18.23 13.09 24.38
C HIS A 81 -19.48 13.51 23.61
N LYS A 82 -19.58 14.82 23.32
CA LYS A 82 -20.63 15.33 22.44
C LYS A 82 -20.44 14.75 21.04
N ILE A 83 -21.49 14.15 20.48
CA ILE A 83 -21.49 13.60 19.12
C ILE A 83 -20.96 14.62 18.11
N ASP A 84 -20.09 14.18 17.19
CA ASP A 84 -19.37 14.98 16.19
C ASP A 84 -18.41 16.05 16.76
N SER A 85 -18.18 16.11 18.07
CA SER A 85 -17.11 16.95 18.64
C SER A 85 -15.72 16.38 18.33
N TYR A 86 -14.68 17.20 18.43
CA TYR A 86 -13.30 16.76 18.25
C TYR A 86 -12.95 15.57 19.15
N ALA A 87 -13.33 15.59 20.43
CA ALA A 87 -13.07 14.49 21.36
C ALA A 87 -13.79 13.19 20.96
N PHE A 88 -15.03 13.31 20.46
CA PHE A 88 -15.79 12.16 19.96
C PHE A 88 -15.13 11.52 18.74
N LEU A 89 -14.66 12.34 17.80
CA LEU A 89 -13.99 11.87 16.60
C LEU A 89 -12.56 11.38 16.90
N GLU A 90 -11.85 11.98 17.85
CA GLU A 90 -10.55 11.49 18.31
C GLU A 90 -10.70 10.09 18.92
N GLU A 91 -11.68 9.88 19.80
CA GLU A 91 -11.99 8.58 20.39
C GLU A 91 -12.27 7.53 19.30
N MET A 92 -13.14 7.84 18.34
CA MET A 92 -13.43 6.94 17.21
C MET A 92 -12.23 6.67 16.31
N SER A 93 -11.20 7.52 16.33
CA SER A 93 -10.04 7.37 15.45
C SER A 93 -9.20 6.15 15.82
N PHE A 94 -9.30 5.67 17.07
CA PHE A 94 -8.62 4.50 17.61
C PHE A 94 -9.43 3.20 17.45
N TYR A 95 -10.51 3.24 16.65
CA TYR A 95 -11.30 2.04 16.39
C TYR A 95 -10.76 1.29 15.17
N ASN A 96 -10.50 -0.01 15.34
CA ASN A 96 -10.11 -0.94 14.28
C ASN A 96 -11.23 -1.97 14.04
N GLY A 97 -11.28 -2.58 12.86
CA GLY A 97 -12.16 -3.69 12.52
C GLY A 97 -12.89 -3.50 11.19
N MET A 98 -14.00 -4.21 11.04
CA MET A 98 -14.91 -4.16 9.89
C MET A 98 -16.31 -3.95 10.44
N TYR A 99 -16.75 -2.70 10.46
CA TYR A 99 -17.97 -2.32 11.17
C TYR A 99 -18.70 -1.12 10.58
N VAL A 100 -19.98 -1.06 10.91
CA VAL A 100 -20.85 0.10 10.72
C VAL A 100 -21.51 0.40 12.05
N MET A 101 -21.39 1.64 12.50
CA MET A 101 -21.97 2.15 13.74
C MET A 101 -23.07 3.13 13.42
N LEU A 102 -24.27 2.86 13.94
CA LEU A 102 -25.40 3.75 13.88
C LEU A 102 -25.68 4.34 15.25
N ILE A 103 -25.95 5.64 15.29
CA ILE A 103 -26.27 6.38 16.52
C ILE A 103 -27.55 7.16 16.28
N GLU A 104 -28.60 6.80 17.01
CA GLU A 104 -29.83 7.57 17.09
C GLU A 104 -29.78 8.50 18.31
N TYR A 105 -29.89 9.81 18.06
CA TYR A 105 -29.99 10.83 19.10
C TYR A 105 -30.74 12.05 18.57
N ASN A 106 -31.50 12.73 19.44
CA ASN A 106 -32.22 13.96 19.11
C ASN A 106 -33.02 13.88 17.79
N GLY A 107 -33.68 12.74 17.54
CA GLY A 107 -34.48 12.50 16.33
C GLY A 107 -33.64 12.37 15.04
N ARG A 108 -32.34 12.11 15.15
CA ARG A 108 -31.44 11.90 14.01
C ARG A 108 -30.81 10.52 14.09
N LEU A 109 -30.68 9.85 12.95
CA LEU A 109 -29.95 8.60 12.80
C LEU A 109 -28.66 8.86 12.02
N LEU A 110 -27.52 8.73 12.70
CA LEU A 110 -26.20 8.93 12.10
C LEU A 110 -25.50 7.61 11.87
N LEU A 111 -24.80 7.49 10.74
CA LEU A 111 -24.00 6.33 10.39
C LEU A 111 -22.53 6.71 10.22
N TYR A 112 -21.67 5.89 10.82
CA TYR A 112 -20.22 5.92 10.74
C TYR A 112 -19.73 4.52 10.35
N ASN A 113 -18.62 4.41 9.61
CA ASN A 113 -17.99 3.14 9.24
C ASN A 113 -16.56 3.05 9.80
N ASP A 114 -15.91 1.91 9.56
CA ASP A 114 -14.47 1.73 9.80
C ASP A 114 -13.60 2.63 8.91
N ALA A 115 -12.28 2.59 9.08
CA ALA A 115 -11.35 3.51 8.41
C ALA A 115 -11.32 3.34 6.88
N THR A 116 -11.72 2.19 6.34
CA THR A 116 -11.68 1.93 4.89
C THR A 116 -13.02 1.43 4.32
N SER A 117 -14.10 1.44 5.10
CA SER A 117 -15.42 0.95 4.66
C SER A 117 -15.36 -0.51 4.21
N PHE A 118 -14.66 -1.37 4.97
CA PHE A 118 -14.64 -2.82 4.75
C PHE A 118 -16.06 -3.37 4.82
N LEU A 119 -16.83 -2.97 5.84
CA LEU A 119 -18.27 -3.23 5.85
C LEU A 119 -18.96 -2.12 5.05
N SER A 120 -19.05 -2.36 3.74
CA SER A 120 -19.52 -1.37 2.78
C SER A 120 -20.97 -0.97 3.01
N LEU A 121 -21.30 0.29 2.69
CA LEU A 121 -22.67 0.80 2.54
C LEU A 121 -22.80 1.42 1.16
N TYR A 122 -23.92 1.18 0.49
CA TYR A 122 -24.37 1.85 -0.72
C TYR A 122 -25.68 2.55 -0.44
N TYR A 123 -25.92 3.66 -1.13
CA TYR A 123 -27.12 4.48 -0.97
C TYR A 123 -27.61 5.00 -2.32
N HIS A 124 -28.92 5.15 -2.45
CA HIS A 124 -29.54 5.79 -3.60
C HIS A 124 -29.56 7.32 -3.43
N ALA A 125 -29.23 8.09 -4.46
CA ALA A 125 -29.04 9.54 -4.40
C ALA A 125 -30.26 10.35 -3.93
N SER A 126 -31.45 9.85 -4.25
CA SER A 126 -32.72 10.58 -4.08
C SER A 126 -33.76 9.81 -3.26
N HIS A 127 -33.39 8.64 -2.73
CA HIS A 127 -34.29 7.77 -1.99
C HIS A 127 -33.61 7.29 -0.72
N ASP A 128 -34.37 7.20 0.36
CA ASP A 128 -33.88 6.73 1.65
C ASP A 128 -33.70 5.20 1.66
N LEU A 129 -32.97 4.67 0.70
CA LEU A 129 -32.71 3.24 0.52
C LEU A 129 -31.21 3.02 0.58
N TYR A 130 -30.80 2.21 1.54
CA TYR A 130 -29.40 1.94 1.81
C TYR A 130 -29.18 0.44 1.96
N ALA A 131 -28.06 -0.07 1.48
CA ALA A 131 -27.71 -1.48 1.66
C ALA A 131 -26.21 -1.70 1.53
N SER A 132 -25.73 -2.80 2.11
CA SER A 132 -24.32 -3.23 2.03
C SER A 132 -23.79 -3.50 0.61
N HIS A 133 -24.70 -3.74 -0.34
CA HIS A 133 -24.39 -4.07 -1.73
C HIS A 133 -25.25 -3.22 -2.67
N SER A 134 -24.67 -2.73 -3.76
CA SER A 134 -25.40 -1.94 -4.77
C SER A 134 -26.58 -2.71 -5.38
N GLU A 135 -26.44 -4.03 -5.53
CA GLU A 135 -27.50 -4.89 -6.04
C GLU A 135 -28.70 -4.97 -5.08
N LEU A 136 -28.47 -4.93 -3.77
CA LEU A 136 -29.56 -4.85 -2.80
C LEU A 136 -30.27 -3.51 -2.87
N VAL A 137 -29.56 -2.40 -3.10
CA VAL A 137 -30.19 -1.09 -3.35
C VAL A 137 -31.08 -1.16 -4.60
N ASN A 138 -30.60 -1.76 -5.68
CA ASN A 138 -31.40 -1.98 -6.90
C ASN A 138 -32.67 -2.82 -6.62
N GLN A 139 -32.57 -3.89 -5.82
CA GLN A 139 -33.74 -4.70 -5.41
C GLN A 139 -34.71 -3.90 -4.52
N LEU A 140 -34.21 -3.04 -3.63
CA LEU A 140 -35.03 -2.15 -2.82
C LEU A 140 -35.79 -1.12 -3.67
N VAL A 141 -35.14 -0.54 -4.67
CA VAL A 141 -35.79 0.39 -5.63
C VAL A 141 -36.89 -0.36 -6.40
N LYS A 142 -36.65 -1.62 -6.79
CA LYS A 142 -37.66 -2.45 -7.44
C LYS A 142 -38.84 -2.75 -6.52
N LEU A 143 -38.58 -3.08 -5.26
CA LEU A 143 -39.63 -3.33 -4.26
C LEU A 143 -40.49 -2.08 -4.02
N CYS A 144 -39.86 -0.91 -3.87
CA CYS A 144 -40.56 0.32 -3.44
C CYS A 144 -41.24 1.07 -4.60
N PHE A 145 -40.68 1.00 -5.80
CA PHE A 145 -41.09 1.85 -6.94
C PHE A 145 -41.42 1.08 -8.22
N ASP A 146 -41.33 -0.26 -8.19
CA ASP A 146 -41.51 -1.14 -9.36
C ASP A 146 -40.54 -0.84 -10.52
N LYS A 147 -39.40 -0.20 -10.24
CA LYS A 147 -38.35 0.18 -11.20
C LYS A 147 -36.99 -0.40 -10.83
N THR A 148 -36.10 -0.57 -11.80
CA THR A 148 -34.70 -0.95 -11.54
C THR A 148 -33.80 0.25 -11.77
N CYS A 149 -32.67 0.31 -11.07
CA CYS A 149 -31.63 1.30 -11.33
C CYS A 149 -31.04 1.10 -12.73
N GLU A 150 -30.73 2.20 -13.41
CA GLU A 150 -30.04 2.17 -14.70
C GLU A 150 -28.61 1.64 -14.48
N ARG A 151 -28.22 0.58 -15.19
CA ARG A 151 -26.85 0.04 -15.12
C ARG A 151 -25.95 0.81 -16.07
N ILE A 152 -24.92 1.46 -15.53
CA ILE A 152 -23.97 2.31 -16.28
C ILE A 152 -22.64 1.60 -16.57
N ALA A 153 -22.32 0.54 -15.81
CA ALA A 153 -21.13 -0.27 -16.03
C ALA A 153 -21.43 -1.75 -15.84
N HIS A 154 -20.59 -2.62 -16.42
CA HIS A 154 -20.61 -4.05 -16.07
C HIS A 154 -20.15 -4.26 -14.61
N LYS A 155 -19.15 -3.49 -14.18
CA LYS A 155 -18.51 -3.49 -12.87
C LYS A 155 -17.99 -2.08 -12.59
N SER A 156 -18.05 -1.58 -11.36
CA SER A 156 -17.40 -0.31 -11.04
C SER A 156 -15.91 -0.45 -10.74
N TYR A 157 -15.48 -1.65 -10.31
CA TYR A 157 -14.16 -1.90 -9.72
C TYR A 157 -13.78 -0.86 -8.64
N GLY A 158 -14.79 -0.34 -7.93
CA GLY A 158 -14.60 0.69 -6.91
C GLY A 158 -13.96 1.97 -7.43
N PHE A 159 -14.30 2.38 -8.66
CA PHE A 159 -13.89 3.67 -9.19
C PHE A 159 -14.54 4.81 -8.39
N LEU A 160 -13.70 5.59 -7.69
CA LEU A 160 -14.15 6.64 -6.75
C LEU A 160 -15.17 6.07 -5.76
N ASP A 161 -16.35 6.68 -5.64
CA ASP A 161 -17.51 6.20 -4.87
C ASP A 161 -18.65 5.69 -5.77
N TYR A 162 -18.42 5.48 -7.07
CA TYR A 162 -19.48 5.03 -7.97
C TYR A 162 -19.71 3.51 -7.87
N SER A 163 -20.98 3.11 -7.96
CA SER A 163 -21.36 1.72 -8.20
C SER A 163 -21.56 1.47 -9.70
N LYS A 164 -21.85 0.22 -10.08
CA LYS A 164 -22.26 -0.13 -11.44
C LYS A 164 -23.66 0.42 -11.85
N TYR A 165 -24.39 1.02 -10.91
CA TYR A 165 -25.71 1.62 -11.11
C TYR A 165 -25.67 3.14 -11.01
N LYS A 166 -26.41 3.81 -11.90
CA LYS A 166 -26.64 5.25 -11.85
C LYS A 166 -27.36 5.61 -10.56
N ASP A 167 -27.01 6.77 -9.99
CA ASP A 167 -27.58 7.30 -8.76
C ASP A 167 -27.43 6.39 -7.52
N VAL A 168 -26.57 5.37 -7.60
CA VAL A 168 -26.21 4.53 -6.46
C VAL A 168 -24.73 4.70 -6.19
N TYR A 169 -24.42 5.22 -5.01
CA TYR A 169 -23.06 5.54 -4.59
C TYR A 169 -22.66 4.68 -3.41
N LYS A 170 -21.37 4.38 -3.32
CA LYS A 170 -20.75 3.77 -2.15
C LYS A 170 -20.44 4.85 -1.13
N PHE A 171 -20.76 4.60 0.13
CA PHE A 171 -20.47 5.52 1.21
C PHE A 171 -18.98 5.51 1.58
N ASN A 172 -18.36 6.69 1.53
CA ASN A 172 -16.93 6.84 1.76
C ASN A 172 -16.58 6.89 3.25
N ALA A 173 -15.41 6.36 3.58
CA ALA A 173 -14.80 6.50 4.88
C ALA A 173 -14.46 7.98 5.11
N ASN A 174 -14.25 8.35 6.37
CA ASN A 174 -13.94 9.72 6.78
C ASN A 174 -15.09 10.72 6.63
N THR A 175 -16.26 10.23 6.22
CA THR A 175 -17.51 10.97 6.24
C THR A 175 -18.50 10.31 7.19
N ARG A 176 -19.54 11.06 7.54
CA ARG A 176 -20.68 10.62 8.31
C ARG A 176 -21.94 10.83 7.48
N LEU A 177 -22.80 9.83 7.43
CA LEU A 177 -24.13 9.95 6.83
C LEU A 177 -25.15 10.28 7.92
N ASN A 178 -25.96 11.31 7.72
CA ASN A 178 -27.21 11.47 8.45
C ASN A 178 -28.31 10.84 7.60
N ILE A 179 -28.80 9.69 8.05
CA ILE A 179 -29.81 8.92 7.34
C ILE A 179 -31.17 9.66 7.35
N THR A 180 -31.45 10.42 8.41
CA THR A 180 -32.72 11.14 8.57
C THR A 180 -32.95 12.23 7.53
N ASP A 181 -31.89 12.92 7.09
CA ASP A 181 -31.99 14.03 6.11
C ASP A 181 -31.18 13.79 4.83
N HIS A 182 -30.64 12.57 4.66
CA HIS A 182 -29.83 12.16 3.52
C HIS A 182 -28.59 13.05 3.28
N THR A 183 -27.96 13.56 4.35
CA THR A 183 -26.78 14.43 4.24
C THR A 183 -25.47 13.74 4.60
N ILE A 184 -24.44 14.00 3.81
CA ILE A 184 -23.06 13.55 4.06
C ILE A 184 -22.25 14.73 4.61
N LYS A 185 -21.46 14.47 5.64
CA LYS A 185 -20.55 15.44 6.25
C LYS A 185 -19.17 14.82 6.43
N ARG A 186 -18.11 15.51 5.99
CA ARG A 186 -16.74 15.09 6.31
C ARG A 186 -16.47 15.23 7.80
N ILE A 187 -15.91 14.19 8.39
CA ILE A 187 -15.55 14.12 9.81
C ILE A 187 -14.07 13.80 10.02
N TYR A 188 -13.31 13.38 9.00
CA TYR A 188 -11.85 13.25 9.06
C TYR A 188 -11.18 13.84 7.80
N PRO A 189 -9.91 14.27 7.89
CA PRO A 189 -9.07 14.33 9.09
C PRO A 189 -9.56 15.40 10.09
N ILE A 190 -9.29 15.18 11.38
CA ILE A 190 -9.64 16.12 12.46
C ILE A 190 -8.47 17.00 12.90
N LYS A 191 -7.24 16.65 12.50
CA LYS A 191 -6.01 17.41 12.77
C LYS A 191 -5.32 17.80 11.46
N PRO A 192 -4.64 18.95 11.41
CA PRO A 192 -3.73 19.28 10.33
C PRO A 192 -2.64 18.22 10.18
N CYS A 193 -2.22 17.96 8.94
CA CYS A 193 -1.09 17.09 8.62
C CYS A 193 0.21 17.79 9.04
N VAL A 194 0.94 17.17 9.96
CA VAL A 194 2.29 17.58 10.36
C VAL A 194 3.25 16.49 9.92
N LYS A 195 4.24 16.84 9.10
CA LYS A 195 5.21 15.86 8.58
C LYS A 195 6.12 15.34 9.69
N LYS A 196 6.35 14.03 9.68
CA LYS A 196 7.10 13.28 10.70
C LYS A 196 8.04 12.28 10.03
N SER A 197 9.16 12.00 10.69
CA SER A 197 10.03 10.88 10.32
C SER A 197 9.32 9.53 10.53
N ALA A 198 9.82 8.48 9.86
CA ALA A 198 9.34 7.13 10.06
C ALA A 198 9.53 6.64 11.50
N GLU A 199 10.60 7.04 12.18
CA GLU A 199 10.87 6.70 13.58
C GLU A 199 9.82 7.31 14.52
N GLU A 200 9.46 8.58 14.31
CA GLU A 200 8.41 9.23 15.09
C GLU A 200 7.06 8.52 14.88
N VAL A 201 6.69 8.24 13.62
CA VAL A 201 5.44 7.53 13.32
C VAL A 201 5.43 6.13 13.92
N TYR A 202 6.55 5.39 13.82
CA TYR A 202 6.70 4.08 14.46
C TYR A 202 6.42 4.16 15.97
N SER A 203 7.02 5.13 16.66
CA SER A 203 6.81 5.29 18.12
C SER A 203 5.37 5.62 18.52
N ILE A 204 4.58 6.20 17.60
CA ILE A 204 3.18 6.57 17.84
C ILE A 204 2.25 5.36 17.65
N VAL A 205 2.49 4.57 16.60
CA VAL A 205 1.53 3.55 16.12
C VAL A 205 1.86 2.13 16.59
N ASN A 206 3.09 1.85 17.03
CA ASN A 206 3.53 0.50 17.39
C ASN A 206 2.58 -0.19 18.37
N ASP A 207 2.31 0.47 19.50
CA ASP A 207 1.49 -0.09 20.58
C ASP A 207 0.04 -0.35 20.13
N GLU A 208 -0.48 0.47 19.19
CA GLU A 208 -1.81 0.26 18.62
C GLU A 208 -1.87 -0.95 17.69
N ILE A 209 -0.79 -1.22 16.97
CA ILE A 209 -0.68 -2.39 16.09
C ILE A 209 -0.51 -3.66 16.94
N GLU A 210 0.31 -3.63 17.99
CA GLU A 210 0.42 -4.73 18.97
C GLU A 210 -0.94 -5.03 19.62
N ALA A 211 -1.67 -3.99 20.03
CA ALA A 211 -3.03 -4.11 20.54
C ALA A 211 -4.00 -4.76 19.52
N ALA A 212 -3.85 -4.47 18.23
CA ALA A 212 -4.65 -5.11 17.18
C ALA A 212 -4.28 -6.60 17.00
N VAL A 213 -3.01 -6.98 17.19
CA VAL A 213 -2.56 -8.38 17.20
C VAL A 213 -3.17 -9.13 18.36
N ASP A 214 -3.09 -8.58 19.58
CA ASP A 214 -3.68 -9.19 20.77
C ASP A 214 -5.17 -9.48 20.56
N TYR A 215 -5.88 -8.55 19.94
CA TYR A 215 -7.28 -8.75 19.64
C TYR A 215 -7.55 -9.82 18.57
N LEU A 216 -6.76 -9.84 17.49
CA LEU A 216 -6.90 -10.84 16.43
C LEU A 216 -6.91 -12.27 17.00
N PHE A 217 -6.08 -12.54 18.00
CA PHE A 217 -5.98 -13.85 18.64
C PHE A 217 -6.93 -14.06 19.83
N ARG A 218 -7.76 -13.06 20.18
CA ARG A 218 -8.91 -13.23 21.11
C ARG A 218 -10.17 -13.71 20.39
N PHE A 219 -10.23 -13.62 19.06
CA PHE A 219 -11.32 -14.23 18.31
C PHE A 219 -11.29 -15.75 18.44
N ASN A 220 -12.46 -16.35 18.67
CA ASN A 220 -12.60 -17.81 18.68
C ASN A 220 -12.69 -18.38 17.26
N GLN A 221 -11.77 -17.99 16.38
CA GLN A 221 -11.70 -18.37 14.97
C GLN A 221 -10.26 -18.69 14.58
N LYS A 222 -10.10 -19.56 13.58
CA LYS A 222 -8.76 -19.84 13.03
C LYS A 222 -8.26 -18.63 12.25
N VAL A 223 -7.00 -18.28 12.46
CA VAL A 223 -6.35 -17.21 11.70
C VAL A 223 -5.60 -17.82 10.52
N ILE A 224 -5.78 -17.20 9.35
CA ILE A 224 -4.99 -17.47 8.16
C ILE A 224 -4.27 -16.20 7.71
N CYS A 225 -3.07 -16.35 7.17
CA CYS A 225 -2.28 -15.21 6.71
C CYS A 225 -1.61 -15.52 5.37
N SER A 226 -1.83 -14.66 4.38
CA SER A 226 -1.13 -14.75 3.11
C SER A 226 0.28 -14.16 3.24
N ILE A 227 1.31 -14.89 2.84
CA ILE A 227 2.71 -14.42 2.85
C ILE A 227 3.26 -14.28 1.43
N THR A 228 4.08 -13.26 1.19
CA THR A 228 4.67 -12.94 -0.12
C THR A 228 6.11 -12.44 0.06
N ALA A 229 6.83 -12.15 -1.01
CA ALA A 229 8.16 -11.53 -0.95
C ALA A 229 8.12 -10.03 -0.59
N GLY A 230 6.92 -9.43 -0.60
CA GLY A 230 6.69 -8.02 -0.34
C GLY A 230 6.87 -7.60 1.12
N HIS A 231 7.03 -6.29 1.34
CA HIS A 231 7.18 -5.71 2.68
C HIS A 231 5.95 -5.91 3.56
N ASP A 232 4.74 -5.78 3.00
CA ASP A 232 3.52 -5.69 3.81
C ASP A 232 3.24 -6.99 4.55
N SER A 233 3.36 -8.12 3.84
CA SER A 233 3.19 -9.44 4.43
C SER A 233 4.28 -9.77 5.45
N LYS A 234 5.52 -9.31 5.22
CA LYS A 234 6.61 -9.43 6.20
C LYS A 234 6.36 -8.58 7.45
N VAL A 235 5.77 -7.39 7.32
CA VAL A 235 5.39 -6.57 8.50
C VAL A 235 4.34 -7.30 9.32
N SER A 236 3.25 -7.77 8.71
CA SER A 236 2.22 -8.53 9.45
C SER A 236 2.80 -9.79 10.08
N LEU A 237 3.65 -10.52 9.35
CA LEU A 237 4.35 -11.70 9.88
C LEU A 237 5.25 -11.37 11.07
N ALA A 238 5.93 -10.23 11.04
CA ALA A 238 6.78 -9.77 12.15
C ALA A 238 5.96 -9.53 13.41
N TYR A 239 4.84 -8.82 13.30
CA TYR A 239 3.96 -8.50 14.44
C TYR A 239 3.29 -9.73 15.06
N ILE A 240 2.99 -10.77 14.27
CA ILE A 240 2.37 -12.01 14.78
C ILE A 240 3.38 -13.11 15.14
N LYS A 241 4.68 -12.77 15.27
CA LYS A 241 5.77 -13.74 15.52
C LYS A 241 5.47 -14.72 16.66
N GLU A 242 4.92 -14.25 17.76
CA GLU A 242 4.62 -15.09 18.94
C GLU A 242 3.41 -16.04 18.71
N HIS A 243 2.64 -15.82 17.64
CA HIS A 243 1.44 -16.58 17.30
C HIS A 243 1.58 -17.44 16.05
N ILE A 244 2.78 -17.59 15.47
CA ILE A 244 2.96 -18.33 14.20
C ILE A 244 2.46 -19.78 14.25
N ASN A 245 2.41 -20.40 15.44
CA ASN A 245 1.91 -21.76 15.61
C ASN A 245 0.38 -21.85 15.54
N ASP A 246 -0.33 -20.74 15.75
CA ASP A 246 -1.79 -20.65 15.73
C ASP A 246 -2.34 -20.19 14.36
N VAL A 247 -1.44 -19.90 13.41
CA VAL A 247 -1.78 -19.34 12.10
C VAL A 247 -1.50 -20.36 10.99
N ASN A 248 -2.45 -20.50 10.05
CA ASN A 248 -2.17 -21.20 8.79
C ASN A 248 -1.73 -20.19 7.74
N PHE A 249 -0.50 -20.33 7.27
CA PHE A 249 0.05 -19.48 6.25
C PHE A 249 -0.27 -20.02 4.86
N PHE A 250 -0.40 -19.13 3.89
CA PHE A 250 -0.54 -19.56 2.50
C PHE A 250 0.06 -18.55 1.53
N THR A 251 0.34 -19.03 0.33
CA THR A 251 0.68 -18.21 -0.83
C THR A 251 -0.07 -18.80 -2.02
N TYR A 252 -0.59 -17.94 -2.89
CA TYR A 252 -1.26 -18.38 -4.10
C TYR A 252 -0.54 -17.85 -5.33
N THR A 253 -0.57 -18.62 -6.41
CA THR A 253 0.00 -18.26 -7.71
C THR A 253 -1.00 -18.48 -8.84
N LYS A 254 -0.64 -18.05 -10.05
CA LYS A 254 -1.34 -18.32 -11.31
C LYS A 254 -0.62 -19.37 -12.13
N ASN A 255 -1.19 -19.79 -13.25
CA ASN A 255 -0.44 -20.51 -14.29
C ASN A 255 0.63 -19.58 -14.89
N ILE A 256 1.81 -19.55 -14.27
CA ILE A 256 2.89 -18.59 -14.57
C ILE A 256 3.29 -18.61 -16.04
N ASP A 257 3.32 -19.80 -16.65
CA ASP A 257 3.73 -19.98 -18.05
C ASP A 257 2.66 -19.54 -19.06
N GLU A 258 1.42 -19.31 -18.59
CA GLU A 258 0.30 -18.80 -19.40
C GLU A 258 0.11 -17.28 -19.24
N LEU A 259 0.92 -16.62 -18.39
CA LEU A 259 0.84 -15.17 -18.19
C LEU A 259 1.46 -14.42 -19.37
N GLU A 260 0.66 -13.56 -20.00
CA GLU A 260 1.12 -12.70 -21.11
C GLU A 260 2.20 -11.68 -20.68
N HIS A 261 2.21 -11.28 -19.40
CA HIS A 261 3.13 -10.28 -18.87
C HIS A 261 4.29 -10.92 -18.11
N GLU A 262 5.49 -10.89 -18.69
CA GLU A 262 6.73 -11.41 -18.07
C GLU A 262 6.98 -10.84 -16.67
N GLN A 263 6.69 -9.55 -16.45
CA GLN A 263 6.84 -8.92 -15.13
C GLN A 263 5.91 -9.56 -14.09
N ALA A 264 4.66 -9.86 -14.45
CA ALA A 264 3.73 -10.53 -13.57
C ALA A 264 4.18 -11.97 -13.27
N ALA A 265 4.64 -12.69 -14.29
CA ALA A 265 5.21 -14.03 -14.13
C ALA A 265 6.43 -14.02 -13.20
N HIS A 266 7.33 -13.04 -13.36
CA HIS A 266 8.50 -12.88 -12.49
C HIS A 266 8.11 -12.61 -11.03
N ILE A 267 7.13 -11.74 -10.77
CA ILE A 267 6.62 -11.47 -9.42
C ILE A 267 6.10 -12.76 -8.77
N TYR A 268 5.27 -13.55 -9.46
CA TYR A 268 4.77 -14.82 -8.91
C TYR A 268 5.89 -15.83 -8.62
N ARG A 269 6.93 -15.91 -9.47
CA ARG A 269 8.09 -16.79 -9.23
C ARG A 269 8.85 -16.37 -7.97
N ILE A 270 9.05 -15.07 -7.78
CA ILE A 270 9.70 -14.54 -6.58
C ILE A 270 8.86 -14.83 -5.33
N ASP A 271 7.55 -14.58 -5.39
CA ASP A 271 6.65 -14.84 -4.27
C ASP A 271 6.63 -16.32 -3.89
N GLU A 272 6.56 -17.25 -4.86
CA GLU A 272 6.65 -18.68 -4.59
C GLU A 272 7.97 -19.04 -3.91
N TYR A 273 9.10 -18.59 -4.46
CA TYR A 273 10.40 -18.94 -3.92
C TYR A 273 10.62 -18.40 -2.50
N ILE A 274 10.38 -17.10 -2.30
CA ILE A 274 10.61 -16.44 -1.02
C ILE A 274 9.63 -16.93 0.03
N SER A 275 8.35 -17.12 -0.29
CA SER A 275 7.38 -17.67 0.67
C SER A 275 7.75 -19.08 1.12
N ARG A 276 8.17 -19.97 0.20
CA ARG A 276 8.65 -21.32 0.54
C ARG A 276 9.90 -21.28 1.42
N LYS A 277 10.86 -20.41 1.09
CA LYS A 277 12.08 -20.24 1.89
C LYS A 277 11.76 -19.70 3.27
N MET A 278 10.91 -18.68 3.39
CA MET A 278 10.46 -18.18 4.69
C MET A 278 9.75 -19.28 5.48
N ALA A 279 8.81 -19.99 4.86
CA ALA A 279 8.07 -21.07 5.51
C ALA A 279 8.98 -22.17 6.04
N TYR A 280 9.96 -22.62 5.25
CA TYR A 280 10.93 -23.63 5.65
C TYR A 280 11.83 -23.16 6.79
N ASN A 281 12.46 -21.99 6.65
CA ASN A 281 13.45 -21.50 7.62
C ASN A 281 12.83 -21.04 8.93
N LEU A 282 11.58 -20.58 8.91
CA LEU A 282 10.85 -20.10 10.08
C LEU A 282 9.84 -21.12 10.62
N ASN A 283 9.84 -22.34 10.05
CA ASN A 283 8.95 -23.44 10.43
C ASN A 283 7.46 -23.05 10.43
N LEU A 284 7.02 -22.33 9.40
CA LEU A 284 5.63 -21.88 9.27
C LEU A 284 4.75 -23.01 8.71
N LYS A 285 3.53 -23.14 9.24
CA LYS A 285 2.50 -24.02 8.66
C LYS A 285 1.95 -23.41 7.37
N HIS A 286 2.65 -23.62 6.27
CA HIS A 286 2.41 -22.95 4.98
C HIS A 286 1.86 -23.88 3.90
N THR A 287 0.91 -23.36 3.12
CA THR A 287 0.40 -24.01 1.90
C THR A 287 0.62 -23.10 0.69
N LEU A 288 1.33 -23.59 -0.33
CA LEU A 288 1.33 -22.98 -1.66
C LEU A 288 0.33 -23.67 -2.57
N PHE A 289 -0.47 -22.90 -3.29
CA PHE A 289 -1.37 -23.44 -4.32
C PHE A 289 -1.47 -22.51 -5.53
N ASN A 290 -1.94 -23.03 -6.65
CA ASN A 290 -2.23 -22.25 -7.84
C ASN A 290 -3.76 -22.16 -8.03
N MET A 291 -4.26 -20.93 -8.14
CA MET A 291 -5.71 -20.65 -8.19
C MET A 291 -6.34 -20.90 -9.57
N ASP A 292 -5.54 -21.06 -10.61
CA ASP A 292 -6.01 -21.34 -11.98
C ASP A 292 -6.13 -22.84 -12.27
N HIS A 293 -5.69 -23.71 -11.34
CA HIS A 293 -5.78 -25.16 -11.52
C HIS A 293 -7.22 -25.71 -11.58
N LEU A 294 -8.18 -24.98 -11.01
CA LEU A 294 -9.59 -25.38 -10.97
C LEU A 294 -10.41 -24.45 -11.84
N ALA A 295 -11.24 -25.04 -12.71
CA ALA A 295 -12.25 -24.27 -13.43
C ALA A 295 -13.18 -23.57 -12.44
N VAL A 296 -13.50 -22.31 -12.72
CA VAL A 296 -14.38 -21.52 -11.85
C VAL A 296 -15.79 -22.10 -11.90
N ASN A 297 -16.36 -22.39 -10.73
CA ASN A 297 -17.71 -22.90 -10.58
C ASN A 297 -18.71 -21.93 -11.24
N SER A 298 -19.61 -22.44 -12.09
CA SER A 298 -20.57 -21.62 -12.83
C SER A 298 -21.54 -20.84 -11.93
N ASN A 299 -21.89 -21.39 -10.77
CA ASN A 299 -22.70 -20.67 -9.77
C ASN A 299 -21.93 -19.50 -9.17
N LEU A 300 -20.62 -19.66 -8.95
CA LEU A 300 -19.75 -18.59 -8.47
C LEU A 300 -19.65 -17.48 -9.51
N ILE A 301 -19.49 -17.81 -10.80
CA ILE A 301 -19.51 -16.82 -11.91
C ILE A 301 -20.79 -16.00 -11.89
N ASN A 302 -21.95 -16.66 -11.77
CA ASN A 302 -23.23 -15.98 -11.73
C ASN A 302 -23.39 -15.09 -10.50
N ARG A 303 -22.98 -15.57 -9.32
CA ARG A 303 -22.96 -14.76 -8.08
C ARG A 303 -22.04 -13.57 -8.22
N TYR A 304 -20.88 -13.75 -8.86
CA TYR A 304 -19.89 -12.71 -8.99
C TYR A 304 -20.34 -11.56 -9.86
N ARG A 305 -21.24 -11.76 -10.83
CA ARG A 305 -21.87 -10.65 -11.60
C ARG A 305 -22.60 -9.63 -10.71
N LEU A 306 -22.96 -10.01 -9.49
CA LEU A 306 -23.69 -9.18 -8.53
C LEU A 306 -22.77 -8.25 -7.73
N TYR A 307 -21.49 -8.57 -7.56
CA TYR A 307 -20.51 -7.69 -6.91
C TYR A 307 -20.01 -6.55 -7.82
N GLU A 308 -19.34 -5.56 -7.23
CA GLU A 308 -18.71 -4.44 -7.96
C GLU A 308 -17.41 -4.81 -8.69
N THR A 309 -16.79 -5.92 -8.32
CA THR A 309 -15.56 -6.45 -8.94
C THR A 309 -15.65 -7.98 -9.00
N ASP A 310 -14.76 -8.59 -9.76
CA ASP A 310 -14.55 -10.04 -9.84
C ASP A 310 -13.05 -10.40 -9.74
N HIS A 311 -12.28 -9.51 -9.11
CA HIS A 311 -10.81 -9.57 -9.06
C HIS A 311 -10.30 -10.89 -8.48
N SER A 312 -10.98 -11.41 -7.45
CA SER A 312 -10.53 -12.56 -6.68
C SER A 312 -11.23 -13.86 -7.06
N ILE A 313 -12.01 -13.90 -8.16
CA ILE A 313 -12.91 -15.03 -8.44
C ILE A 313 -12.21 -16.41 -8.44
N HIS A 314 -10.99 -16.49 -8.96
CA HIS A 314 -10.20 -17.74 -8.97
C HIS A 314 -9.73 -18.14 -7.56
N LEU A 315 -9.27 -17.17 -6.77
CA LEU A 315 -8.88 -17.39 -5.37
C LEU A 315 -10.08 -17.83 -4.54
N ILE A 316 -11.24 -17.22 -4.76
CA ILE A 316 -12.47 -17.55 -4.05
C ILE A 316 -13.04 -18.88 -4.52
N ASN A 317 -12.87 -19.25 -5.78
CA ASN A 317 -13.15 -20.61 -6.26
C ASN A 317 -12.30 -21.63 -5.50
N TYR A 318 -11.01 -21.34 -5.29
CA TYR A 318 -10.17 -22.21 -4.47
C TYR A 318 -10.67 -22.32 -3.02
N TYR A 319 -11.09 -21.22 -2.38
CA TYR A 319 -11.68 -21.27 -1.03
C TYR A 319 -12.98 -22.08 -0.99
N HIS A 320 -13.82 -21.96 -2.01
CA HIS A 320 -15.05 -22.74 -2.14
C HIS A 320 -14.80 -24.25 -2.11
N GLU A 321 -13.79 -24.70 -2.86
CA GLU A 321 -13.43 -26.12 -2.95
C GLU A 321 -12.63 -26.61 -1.72
N ASN A 322 -11.99 -25.70 -0.97
CA ASN A 322 -11.16 -26.02 0.19
C ASN A 322 -11.76 -25.50 1.49
N ARG A 323 -12.56 -26.35 2.15
CA ARG A 323 -13.28 -26.01 3.40
C ARG A 323 -12.38 -25.58 4.58
N SER A 324 -11.06 -25.74 4.50
CA SER A 324 -10.12 -25.21 5.49
C SER A 324 -10.12 -23.68 5.59
N PHE A 325 -10.64 -23.00 4.57
CA PHE A 325 -10.78 -21.54 4.53
C PHE A 325 -12.13 -21.06 5.10
N ASN A 326 -13.08 -21.94 5.38
CA ASN A 326 -14.39 -21.51 5.90
C ASN A 326 -14.28 -21.06 7.36
N HIS A 327 -15.00 -19.99 7.71
CA HIS A 327 -15.10 -19.46 9.08
C HIS A 327 -13.75 -19.09 9.70
N CYS A 328 -12.78 -18.70 8.85
CA CYS A 328 -11.47 -18.23 9.28
C CYS A 328 -11.39 -16.70 9.20
N ILE A 329 -10.50 -16.11 10.00
CA ILE A 329 -10.09 -14.72 9.86
C ILE A 329 -8.84 -14.67 8.98
N HIS A 330 -8.94 -14.04 7.82
CA HIS A 330 -7.80 -13.70 6.99
C HIS A 330 -7.18 -12.38 7.47
N LEU A 331 -6.00 -12.52 8.06
CA LEU A 331 -5.10 -11.39 8.29
C LEU A 331 -4.57 -10.88 6.95
N LYS A 332 -5.13 -9.77 6.48
CA LYS A 332 -4.71 -9.12 5.23
C LYS A 332 -3.69 -8.03 5.50
N SER A 333 -2.57 -8.14 4.80
CA SER A 333 -1.46 -7.17 4.83
C SER A 333 -1.68 -6.06 3.81
N THR A 334 -2.82 -5.38 3.91
CA THR A 334 -3.28 -4.37 2.94
C THR A 334 -3.42 -3.02 3.62
N ILE A 335 -3.44 -1.93 2.85
CA ILE A 335 -3.53 -0.52 3.28
C ILE A 335 -2.17 0.09 3.66
N PHE A 336 -1.13 -0.74 3.85
CA PHE A 336 0.25 -0.31 4.10
C PHE A 336 0.83 0.57 2.99
N GLU A 337 0.21 0.59 1.80
CA GLU A 337 0.55 1.48 0.70
C GLU A 337 0.53 2.96 1.10
N LEU A 338 -0.29 3.38 2.07
CA LEU A 338 -0.31 4.76 2.57
C LEU A 338 0.98 5.18 3.30
N ALA A 339 1.76 4.21 3.80
CA ALA A 339 3.08 4.42 4.38
C ALA A 339 4.21 4.40 3.33
N LYS A 340 3.88 4.26 2.04
CA LYS A 340 4.84 4.19 0.93
C LYS A 340 4.66 5.37 -0.02
N SER A 341 5.66 5.58 -0.88
CA SER A 341 5.61 6.63 -1.90
C SER A 341 4.68 6.24 -3.05
N ILE A 342 3.39 6.58 -2.93
CA ILE A 342 2.37 6.33 -3.96
C ILE A 342 2.19 7.49 -4.97
N ILE A 343 2.71 8.68 -4.64
CA ILE A 343 2.53 9.89 -5.45
C ILE A 343 3.23 9.73 -6.82
N PRO A 344 2.54 9.99 -7.95
CA PRO A 344 3.14 9.91 -9.28
C PRO A 344 4.34 10.86 -9.41
N LYS A 345 5.51 10.33 -9.75
CA LYS A 345 6.76 11.12 -9.85
C LYS A 345 6.66 12.38 -10.73
N ARG A 346 5.79 12.36 -11.74
CA ARG A 346 5.60 13.47 -12.70
C ARG A 346 4.63 14.56 -12.21
N ILE A 347 3.88 14.32 -11.13
CA ILE A 347 2.79 15.20 -10.66
C ILE A 347 2.90 15.34 -9.13
N GLN A 348 3.43 16.48 -8.68
CA GLN A 348 3.72 16.77 -7.26
C GLN A 348 2.94 18.01 -6.77
N ARG A 349 1.73 18.23 -7.31
CA ARG A 349 0.88 19.38 -6.94
C ARG A 349 0.15 19.09 -5.63
N THR A 350 0.26 19.99 -4.67
CA THR A 350 -0.33 19.82 -3.33
C THR A 350 -1.60 20.63 -3.12
N ASP A 351 -1.97 21.49 -4.06
CA ASP A 351 -3.04 22.49 -3.95
C ASP A 351 -4.32 22.11 -4.71
N SER A 352 -4.30 21.02 -5.48
CA SER A 352 -5.44 20.62 -6.32
C SER A 352 -5.47 19.13 -6.60
N PHE A 353 -6.69 18.59 -6.72
CA PHE A 353 -6.94 17.22 -7.17
C PHE A 353 -6.87 17.07 -8.70
N LEU A 354 -7.17 18.13 -9.45
CA LEU A 354 -7.32 18.08 -10.91
C LEU A 354 -6.10 17.58 -11.69
N PRO A 355 -4.85 17.90 -11.29
CA PRO A 355 -3.66 17.36 -11.95
C PRO A 355 -3.61 15.82 -11.93
N TYR A 356 -4.33 15.16 -11.03
CA TYR A 356 -4.33 13.71 -10.87
C TYR A 356 -5.40 12.98 -11.69
N GLU A 357 -6.23 13.69 -12.46
CA GLU A 357 -7.30 13.10 -13.29
C GLU A 357 -6.78 11.95 -14.18
N ASN A 358 -5.64 12.14 -14.84
CA ASN A 358 -5.05 11.11 -15.70
C ASN A 358 -4.52 9.89 -14.92
N ALA A 359 -4.14 10.08 -13.65
CA ALA A 359 -3.71 8.97 -12.80
C ALA A 359 -4.92 8.12 -12.37
N ILE A 360 -6.04 8.75 -12.03
CA ILE A 360 -7.25 8.03 -11.59
C ILE A 360 -8.00 7.35 -12.73
N LYS A 361 -7.84 7.79 -13.99
CA LYS A 361 -8.42 7.09 -15.16
C LYS A 361 -8.00 5.62 -15.22
N LYS A 362 -6.79 5.31 -14.72
CA LYS A 362 -6.29 3.93 -14.63
C LYS A 362 -7.03 3.07 -13.61
N TRP A 363 -7.81 3.67 -12.72
CA TRP A 363 -8.58 2.99 -11.69
C TRP A 363 -9.98 2.59 -12.15
N ALA A 364 -10.49 3.19 -13.22
CA ALA A 364 -11.83 2.93 -13.75
C ALA A 364 -11.83 1.81 -14.81
N LYS A 365 -11.38 0.62 -14.41
CA LYS A 365 -11.46 -0.55 -15.28
C LYS A 365 -12.93 -0.79 -15.67
N ASP A 366 -13.21 -0.91 -16.96
CA ASP A 366 -14.56 -1.14 -17.54
C ASP A 366 -15.63 -0.09 -17.17
N PHE A 367 -15.25 1.03 -16.56
CA PHE A 367 -16.17 2.14 -16.23
C PHE A 367 -16.25 3.11 -17.42
N PRO A 368 -17.43 3.64 -17.77
CA PRO A 368 -17.58 4.57 -18.89
C PRO A 368 -16.94 5.92 -18.57
N LEU A 369 -15.68 6.12 -18.93
CA LEU A 369 -14.92 7.33 -18.57
C LEU A 369 -14.98 8.47 -19.59
N ASP A 370 -15.48 8.22 -20.80
CA ASP A 370 -15.48 9.08 -22.00
C ASP A 370 -15.05 10.56 -21.82
N GLN A 371 -15.92 11.55 -22.05
CA GLN A 371 -15.64 12.97 -21.77
C GLN A 371 -15.95 13.33 -20.31
N LEU A 372 -16.54 12.41 -19.54
CA LEU A 372 -17.09 12.65 -18.20
C LEU A 372 -16.12 12.41 -17.04
N SER A 373 -14.91 11.87 -17.29
CA SER A 373 -13.92 11.61 -16.22
C SER A 373 -13.61 12.83 -15.32
N HIS A 374 -13.65 14.04 -15.88
CA HIS A 374 -13.52 15.28 -15.13
C HIS A 374 -14.71 15.50 -14.17
N ASP A 375 -15.93 15.33 -14.69
CA ASP A 375 -17.17 15.52 -13.93
C ASP A 375 -17.27 14.51 -12.79
N TYR A 376 -16.96 13.24 -13.05
CA TYR A 376 -16.93 12.21 -12.01
C TYR A 376 -15.98 12.54 -10.86
N LEU A 377 -14.79 13.08 -11.18
CA LEU A 377 -13.83 13.50 -10.16
C LEU A 377 -14.36 14.70 -9.35
N ILE A 378 -14.90 15.72 -10.02
CA ILE A 378 -15.43 16.91 -9.35
C ILE A 378 -16.61 16.55 -8.44
N GLU A 379 -17.54 15.74 -8.93
CA GLU A 379 -18.68 15.28 -8.15
C GLU A 379 -18.24 14.47 -6.92
N PHE A 380 -17.28 13.56 -7.08
CA PHE A 380 -16.69 12.80 -5.98
C PHE A 380 -16.06 13.70 -4.92
N ILE A 381 -15.26 14.69 -5.36
CA ILE A 381 -14.64 15.69 -4.48
C ILE A 381 -15.71 16.47 -3.71
N ASN A 382 -16.78 16.87 -4.37
CA ASN A 382 -17.85 17.66 -3.77
C ASN A 382 -18.69 16.84 -2.80
N ARG A 383 -19.17 15.65 -3.18
CA ARG A 383 -19.96 14.75 -2.30
C ARG A 383 -19.22 14.44 -1.01
N ASN A 384 -17.90 14.25 -1.09
CA ASN A 384 -17.06 13.87 0.03
C ASN A 384 -16.37 15.07 0.68
N GLU A 385 -16.60 16.31 0.25
CA GLU A 385 -15.95 17.53 0.77
C GLU A 385 -14.40 17.44 0.83
N LEU A 386 -13.74 16.87 -0.19
CA LEU A 386 -12.30 16.54 -0.13
C LEU A 386 -11.38 17.76 -0.02
N TYR A 387 -11.81 18.95 -0.44
CA TYR A 387 -11.00 20.17 -0.33
C TYR A 387 -10.58 20.50 1.10
N LYS A 388 -11.37 20.10 2.12
CA LYS A 388 -10.99 20.23 3.54
C LYS A 388 -9.69 19.48 3.88
N THR A 389 -9.36 18.42 3.14
CA THR A 389 -8.10 17.68 3.36
C THR A 389 -6.89 18.48 2.90
N ILE A 390 -7.02 19.23 1.79
CA ILE A 390 -5.98 20.14 1.30
C ILE A 390 -5.79 21.30 2.26
N GLU A 391 -6.89 21.88 2.77
CA GLU A 391 -6.85 22.95 3.79
C GLU A 391 -6.11 22.51 5.07
N LEU A 392 -6.23 21.23 5.42
CA LEU A 392 -5.52 20.60 6.54
C LEU A 392 -4.10 20.12 6.18
N GLY A 393 -3.60 20.38 4.98
CA GLY A 393 -2.23 20.07 4.57
C GLY A 393 -1.98 18.63 4.11
N TYR A 394 -3.03 17.84 3.85
CA TYR A 394 -2.88 16.50 3.28
C TYR A 394 -2.67 16.56 1.78
N HIS A 395 -1.83 15.64 1.26
CA HIS A 395 -1.52 15.62 -0.16
C HIS A 395 -2.73 15.11 -0.98
N PRO A 396 -3.18 15.83 -2.03
CA PRO A 396 -4.39 15.50 -2.78
C PRO A 396 -4.42 14.05 -3.31
N TYR A 397 -3.30 13.58 -3.87
CA TYR A 397 -3.24 12.21 -4.40
C TYR A 397 -3.32 11.13 -3.32
N GLU A 398 -2.77 11.38 -2.13
CA GLU A 398 -2.83 10.39 -1.04
C GLU A 398 -4.26 10.29 -0.51
N THR A 399 -4.95 11.43 -0.38
CA THR A 399 -6.39 11.46 -0.07
C THR A 399 -7.20 10.72 -1.12
N LEU A 400 -6.98 10.98 -2.42
CA LEU A 400 -7.67 10.27 -3.50
C LEU A 400 -7.39 8.76 -3.46
N TYR A 401 -6.13 8.37 -3.21
CA TYR A 401 -5.78 6.97 -3.11
C TYR A 401 -6.45 6.30 -1.91
N TYR A 402 -6.44 6.92 -0.74
CA TYR A 402 -7.14 6.40 0.43
C TYR A 402 -8.64 6.25 0.17
N GLU A 403 -9.30 7.31 -0.28
CA GLU A 403 -10.76 7.37 -0.36
C GLU A 403 -11.36 6.83 -1.68
N SER A 404 -10.55 6.56 -2.70
CA SER A 404 -11.00 5.84 -3.90
C SER A 404 -10.41 4.43 -3.99
N ARG A 405 -9.11 4.23 -3.73
CA ARG A 405 -8.49 2.91 -3.91
C ARG A 405 -8.65 2.02 -2.70
N MET A 406 -8.35 2.51 -1.50
CA MET A 406 -8.48 1.68 -0.29
C MET A 406 -9.95 1.54 0.10
N ASN A 407 -10.71 2.65 0.04
CA ASN A 407 -12.14 2.62 0.31
C ASN A 407 -12.95 1.95 -0.81
N GLY A 408 -12.84 2.48 -2.04
CA GLY A 408 -13.62 1.99 -3.18
C GLY A 408 -13.17 0.59 -3.61
N TRP A 409 -12.05 0.51 -4.30
CA TRP A 409 -11.60 -0.75 -4.93
C TRP A 409 -11.29 -1.88 -3.95
N HIS A 410 -10.44 -1.62 -2.94
CA HIS A 410 -9.98 -2.68 -2.04
C HIS A 410 -11.11 -3.23 -1.16
N SER A 411 -12.00 -2.37 -0.65
CA SER A 411 -13.12 -2.88 0.16
C SER A 411 -14.16 -3.65 -0.67
N CYS A 412 -14.32 -3.34 -1.97
CA CYS A 412 -15.09 -4.20 -2.88
C CYS A 412 -14.44 -5.59 -3.07
N ILE A 413 -13.10 -5.68 -3.04
CA ILE A 413 -12.36 -6.96 -3.06
C ILE A 413 -12.54 -7.72 -1.75
N VAL A 414 -12.58 -7.04 -0.61
CA VAL A 414 -12.87 -7.67 0.70
C VAL A 414 -14.25 -8.33 0.67
N GLN A 415 -15.25 -7.63 0.13
CA GLN A 415 -16.63 -8.11 0.03
C GLN A 415 -16.77 -9.40 -0.82
N GLU A 416 -15.90 -9.63 -1.81
CA GLU A 416 -15.88 -10.87 -2.60
C GLU A 416 -15.62 -12.13 -1.76
N SER A 417 -14.98 -11.98 -0.60
CA SER A 417 -14.59 -13.07 0.30
C SER A 417 -15.53 -13.33 1.47
N ASP A 418 -16.60 -12.53 1.63
CA ASP A 418 -17.48 -12.58 2.80
C ASP A 418 -18.16 -13.93 3.03
N ASP A 419 -18.37 -14.70 1.96
CA ASP A 419 -18.96 -16.05 2.02
C ASP A 419 -18.07 -17.08 2.76
N TYR A 420 -16.76 -16.81 2.85
CA TYR A 420 -15.77 -17.78 3.32
C TYR A 420 -15.00 -17.28 4.53
N LEU A 421 -14.62 -16.00 4.52
CA LEU A 421 -13.62 -15.43 5.41
C LEU A 421 -14.12 -14.14 6.05
N ASP A 422 -13.73 -13.94 7.31
CA ASP A 422 -13.64 -12.62 7.91
C ASP A 422 -12.29 -12.00 7.53
N VAL A 423 -12.26 -10.69 7.28
CA VAL A 423 -11.02 -9.97 6.99
C VAL A 423 -10.65 -9.11 8.18
N PHE A 424 -9.38 -9.18 8.58
CA PHE A 424 -8.80 -8.31 9.59
C PHE A 424 -7.53 -7.67 9.05
N SER A 425 -7.37 -6.36 9.25
CA SER A 425 -6.12 -5.66 8.99
C SER A 425 -5.65 -5.03 10.30
N LEU A 426 -4.36 -5.20 10.62
CA LEU A 426 -3.78 -4.65 11.86
C LEU A 426 -3.83 -3.12 11.90
N ILE A 427 -4.02 -2.47 10.74
CA ILE A 427 -3.86 -1.03 10.56
C ILE A 427 -5.14 -0.34 10.08
N ASN A 428 -6.31 -1.00 10.07
CA ASN A 428 -7.59 -0.37 9.63
C ASN A 428 -8.16 0.60 10.69
N THR A 429 -7.32 1.49 11.17
CA THR A 429 -7.56 2.46 12.25
C THR A 429 -7.26 3.85 11.71
N ARG A 430 -8.18 4.81 11.84
CA ARG A 430 -8.00 6.15 11.24
C ARG A 430 -6.77 6.85 11.80
N HIS A 431 -6.51 6.73 13.10
CA HIS A 431 -5.32 7.27 13.73
C HIS A 431 -4.05 6.79 13.01
N ILE A 432 -3.85 5.46 12.93
CA ILE A 432 -2.71 4.85 12.22
C ILE A 432 -2.61 5.32 10.77
N LEU A 433 -3.71 5.32 10.02
CA LEU A 433 -3.68 5.67 8.59
C LEU A 433 -3.33 7.14 8.34
N PHE A 434 -3.82 8.06 9.17
CA PHE A 434 -3.43 9.48 9.07
C PHE A 434 -1.98 9.71 9.53
N GLU A 435 -1.49 8.96 10.51
CA GLU A 435 -0.07 8.95 10.89
C GLU A 435 0.82 8.45 9.73
N PHE A 436 0.39 7.42 8.99
CA PHE A 436 1.10 6.97 7.78
C PHE A 436 1.14 8.04 6.69
N MET A 437 0.04 8.76 6.48
CA MET A 437 0.00 9.89 5.52
C MET A 437 0.92 11.05 5.95
N SER A 438 1.26 11.14 7.23
CA SER A 438 2.14 12.17 7.78
C SER A 438 3.64 11.92 7.58
N ILE A 439 4.04 10.70 7.20
CA ILE A 439 5.46 10.37 6.99
C ILE A 439 6.08 11.25 5.90
N GLU A 440 7.34 11.64 6.12
CA GLU A 440 8.16 12.36 5.13
C GLU A 440 8.35 11.57 3.83
N GLN A 441 8.46 12.30 2.71
CA GLN A 441 8.48 11.67 1.39
C GLN A 441 9.72 10.79 1.17
N GLU A 442 10.88 11.16 1.71
CA GLU A 442 12.11 10.38 1.62
C GLU A 442 11.97 9.04 2.32
N ASP A 443 11.43 9.03 3.54
CA ASP A 443 11.15 7.82 4.31
C ASP A 443 10.14 6.92 3.62
N LYS A 444 9.09 7.50 3.02
CA LYS A 444 8.12 6.76 2.20
C LYS A 444 8.73 6.13 0.95
N GLN A 445 9.68 6.81 0.30
CA GLN A 445 10.40 6.30 -0.87
C GLN A 445 11.34 5.14 -0.48
N ASN A 446 12.02 5.27 0.65
CA ASN A 446 12.95 4.27 1.15
C ASN A 446 12.26 3.15 1.96
N GLN A 447 10.94 3.27 2.20
CA GLN A 447 10.10 2.37 2.98
C GLN A 447 10.62 2.20 4.42
N MET A 448 11.10 3.29 5.05
CA MET A 448 11.72 3.26 6.38
C MET A 448 10.82 2.68 7.45
N LEU A 449 9.53 3.05 7.48
CA LEU A 449 8.61 2.54 8.49
C LEU A 449 8.50 1.01 8.48
N HIS A 450 8.43 0.39 7.29
CA HIS A 450 8.37 -1.07 7.17
C HIS A 450 9.65 -1.72 7.68
N LYS A 451 10.81 -1.12 7.38
CA LYS A 451 12.11 -1.62 7.86
C LYS A 451 12.22 -1.52 9.38
N LEU A 452 11.75 -0.42 9.98
CA LEU A 452 11.70 -0.24 11.43
C LEU A 452 10.80 -1.30 12.09
N MET A 453 9.57 -1.46 11.59
CA MET A 453 8.65 -2.48 12.11
C MET A 453 9.25 -3.89 12.06
N ILE A 454 9.82 -4.30 10.92
CA ILE A 454 10.46 -5.61 10.80
C ILE A 454 11.69 -5.72 11.73
N LYS A 455 12.53 -4.68 11.79
CA LYS A 455 13.74 -4.66 12.62
C LYS A 455 13.44 -4.84 14.10
N HIS A 456 12.37 -4.22 14.60
CA HIS A 456 12.01 -4.28 16.01
C HIS A 456 11.24 -5.54 16.40
N HIS A 457 10.44 -6.11 15.49
CA HIS A 457 9.58 -7.26 15.79
C HIS A 457 10.17 -8.61 15.39
N TRP A 458 10.71 -8.73 14.17
CA TRP A 458 11.32 -9.98 13.70
C TRP A 458 12.42 -9.75 12.66
N PRO A 459 13.61 -9.26 13.08
CA PRO A 459 14.66 -8.81 12.15
C PRO A 459 15.18 -9.87 11.18
N ILE A 460 15.02 -11.17 11.47
CA ILE A 460 15.42 -12.26 10.55
C ILE A 460 14.68 -12.18 9.21
N LEU A 461 13.50 -11.55 9.16
CA LEU A 461 12.75 -11.40 7.91
C LEU A 461 13.49 -10.53 6.88
N ASN A 462 14.46 -9.70 7.31
CA ASN A 462 15.35 -8.95 6.42
C ASN A 462 16.40 -9.83 5.71
N TYR A 463 16.61 -11.07 6.17
CA TYR A 463 17.44 -12.05 5.47
C TYR A 463 16.89 -12.35 4.08
N PHE A 464 15.56 -12.40 3.96
CA PHE A 464 14.88 -12.57 2.67
C PHE A 464 14.74 -11.19 2.03
N GLN A 465 15.46 -10.90 0.95
CA GLN A 465 15.34 -9.60 0.30
C GLN A 465 13.93 -9.39 -0.26
N ILE A 466 13.56 -8.11 -0.41
CA ILE A 466 12.21 -7.75 -0.86
C ILE A 466 12.14 -7.83 -2.36
N ASN A 467 11.18 -8.61 -2.86
CA ASN A 467 10.95 -8.82 -4.29
C ASN A 467 12.24 -9.19 -5.05
N ASP A 468 13.14 -9.92 -4.39
CA ASP A 468 14.41 -10.41 -4.91
C ASP A 468 14.60 -11.85 -4.42
N MET A 469 15.19 -12.68 -5.28
CA MET A 469 15.49 -14.08 -5.00
C MET A 469 16.73 -14.23 -4.11
N ASN A 470 17.59 -13.20 -4.10
CA ASN A 470 18.80 -13.17 -3.30
C ASN A 470 18.47 -13.01 -1.82
N THR A 471 19.25 -13.66 -0.97
CA THR A 471 19.27 -13.46 0.47
C THR A 471 20.21 -12.31 0.83
N LEU A 472 20.23 -11.93 2.11
CA LEU A 472 21.23 -10.99 2.60
C LEU A 472 22.64 -11.57 2.50
N GLU A 473 22.80 -12.88 2.67
CA GLU A 473 24.08 -13.58 2.49
C GLU A 473 24.54 -13.53 1.03
N ASP A 474 23.68 -13.83 0.07
CA ASP A 474 24.02 -13.76 -1.36
C ASP A 474 24.51 -12.36 -1.75
N ARG A 475 23.93 -11.32 -1.16
CA ARG A 475 24.37 -9.93 -1.37
C ARG A 475 25.66 -9.59 -0.67
N ILE A 476 25.93 -10.16 0.51
CA ILE A 476 27.23 -10.01 1.17
C ILE A 476 28.31 -10.70 0.32
N ILE A 477 28.06 -11.93 -0.14
CA ILE A 477 28.96 -12.67 -1.03
C ILE A 477 29.20 -11.87 -2.31
N GLN A 478 28.15 -11.36 -2.95
CA GLN A 478 28.30 -10.52 -4.13
C GLN A 478 29.13 -9.26 -3.84
N LEU A 479 28.91 -8.60 -2.70
CA LEU A 479 29.72 -7.45 -2.29
C LEU A 479 31.17 -7.83 -1.99
N GLU A 480 31.41 -9.01 -1.44
CA GLU A 480 32.74 -9.57 -1.16
C GLU A 480 33.46 -9.99 -2.45
N GLU A 481 32.76 -10.57 -3.42
CA GLU A 481 33.26 -10.87 -4.77
C GLU A 481 33.58 -9.58 -5.53
N ASP A 482 32.67 -8.60 -5.50
CA ASP A 482 32.87 -7.24 -6.03
C ASP A 482 34.04 -6.53 -5.33
N THR A 483 34.40 -6.95 -4.10
CA THR A 483 35.54 -6.43 -3.33
C THR A 483 36.83 -7.22 -3.56
N ASN A 484 36.77 -8.53 -3.80
CA ASN A 484 37.94 -9.39 -4.02
C ASN A 484 38.42 -9.37 -5.48
N GLU A 485 37.53 -9.20 -6.46
CA GLU A 485 37.92 -8.95 -7.87
C GLU A 485 38.62 -7.58 -8.06
N GLN A 486 38.69 -6.75 -7.01
CA GLN A 486 39.40 -5.46 -6.97
C GLN A 486 40.93 -5.59 -7.04
N VAL A 487 41.51 -6.80 -6.88
CA VAL A 487 42.98 -6.96 -6.76
C VAL A 487 43.66 -7.53 -8.02
N GLU A 488 42.95 -8.21 -8.94
CA GLU A 488 43.63 -9.05 -9.95
C GLU A 488 43.99 -8.41 -11.30
N SER A 489 43.56 -7.20 -11.67
CA SER A 489 43.81 -6.65 -13.04
C SER A 489 44.95 -5.63 -13.18
N LEU A 490 45.52 -5.17 -12.07
CA LEU A 490 46.66 -4.27 -12.07
C LEU A 490 47.72 -4.89 -11.16
N ALA A 491 48.08 -6.14 -11.44
CA ALA A 491 48.92 -6.97 -10.56
C ALA A 491 50.27 -6.31 -10.21
N ASN A 492 50.73 -5.39 -11.07
CA ASN A 492 52.02 -4.72 -10.96
C ASN A 492 51.94 -3.28 -10.42
N ILE A 493 50.73 -2.72 -10.29
CA ILE A 493 50.49 -1.35 -9.82
C ILE A 493 49.75 -1.37 -8.47
N MET A 494 50.37 -0.77 -7.47
CA MET A 494 49.70 -0.50 -6.20
C MET A 494 48.86 0.77 -6.33
N ILE A 495 47.57 0.68 -6.03
CA ILE A 495 46.62 1.79 -6.09
C ILE A 495 46.31 2.26 -4.67
N GLN A 496 46.41 3.57 -4.43
CA GLN A 496 46.03 4.19 -3.16
C GLN A 496 45.03 5.32 -3.42
N THR A 497 43.83 5.21 -2.84
CA THR A 497 42.79 6.23 -2.95
C THR A 497 41.76 6.10 -1.83
N GLU A 498 41.26 7.24 -1.34
CA GLU A 498 40.09 7.33 -0.44
C GLU A 498 38.88 7.94 -1.16
N ASP A 499 39.03 8.28 -2.44
CA ASP A 499 38.08 9.09 -3.20
C ASP A 499 37.38 8.31 -4.31
N PHE A 500 37.94 7.16 -4.71
CA PHE A 500 37.41 6.31 -5.76
C PHE A 500 37.16 4.89 -5.27
N TYR A 501 36.18 4.24 -5.89
CA TYR A 501 35.96 2.81 -5.79
C TYR A 501 35.88 2.22 -7.20
N GLN A 502 36.25 0.95 -7.33
CA GLN A 502 36.21 0.24 -8.61
C GLN A 502 34.82 -0.40 -8.82
N VAL A 503 34.35 -0.42 -10.06
CA VAL A 503 33.11 -1.06 -10.50
C VAL A 503 33.36 -1.84 -11.78
N ILE A 504 32.82 -3.05 -11.87
CA ILE A 504 32.87 -3.85 -13.08
C ILE A 504 31.57 -3.65 -13.87
N GLN A 505 31.70 -3.24 -15.13
CA GLN A 505 30.56 -3.03 -16.01
C GLN A 505 30.89 -3.48 -17.44
N ASN A 506 30.13 -4.45 -17.97
CA ASN A 506 30.36 -5.02 -19.31
C ASN A 506 31.80 -5.50 -19.50
N GLU A 507 32.34 -6.27 -18.54
CA GLU A 507 33.73 -6.78 -18.54
C GLU A 507 34.82 -5.68 -18.47
N LYS A 508 34.44 -4.41 -18.25
CA LYS A 508 35.37 -3.29 -18.06
C LYS A 508 35.50 -2.91 -16.59
N LYS A 509 36.72 -2.54 -16.19
CA LYS A 509 37.02 -2.11 -14.82
C LYS A 509 37.08 -0.59 -14.73
N LEU A 510 36.07 -0.02 -14.10
CA LEU A 510 35.85 1.43 -14.03
C LEU A 510 36.10 1.95 -12.62
N PHE A 511 36.86 3.03 -12.48
CA PHE A 511 36.97 3.79 -11.25
C PHE A 511 35.89 4.88 -11.20
N ARG A 512 35.15 4.93 -10.10
CA ARG A 512 34.05 5.86 -9.85
C ARG A 512 34.29 6.61 -8.55
N ALA A 513 33.98 7.90 -8.53
CA ALA A 513 34.13 8.70 -7.32
C ALA A 513 33.13 8.25 -6.24
N LEU A 514 33.59 8.12 -4.99
CA LEU A 514 32.79 7.74 -3.83
C LEU A 514 31.70 8.76 -3.49
N THR A 515 31.94 10.04 -3.79
CA THR A 515 31.00 11.12 -3.47
C THR A 515 30.78 12.01 -4.69
N PRO A 516 29.58 12.62 -4.84
CA PRO A 516 29.28 13.49 -5.98
C PRO A 516 29.84 14.91 -5.84
N LYS A 517 30.64 15.18 -4.79
CA LYS A 517 31.13 16.52 -4.45
C LYS A 517 32.44 16.81 -5.19
N PHE A 518 32.35 17.56 -6.29
CA PHE A 518 33.51 17.99 -7.07
C PHE A 518 33.67 19.52 -7.01
N SER A 519 34.88 20.00 -6.77
CA SER A 519 35.27 21.41 -6.92
C SER A 519 36.80 21.53 -7.01
N ASN A 520 37.34 22.71 -7.33
CA ASN A 520 38.79 22.96 -7.26
C ASN A 520 39.38 22.68 -5.86
N GLU A 521 38.59 22.84 -4.80
CA GLU A 521 38.98 22.59 -3.40
C GLU A 521 38.74 21.14 -2.97
N ASN A 522 37.82 20.44 -3.63
CA ASN A 522 37.47 19.04 -3.35
C ASN A 522 37.81 18.18 -4.57
N GLN A 523 39.11 17.98 -4.74
CA GLN A 523 39.67 17.14 -5.79
C GLN A 523 39.68 15.69 -5.33
N LYS A 524 39.28 14.78 -6.21
CA LYS A 524 39.27 13.34 -5.99
C LYS A 524 40.59 12.76 -6.44
N LYS A 525 41.34 12.12 -5.55
CA LYS A 525 42.73 11.71 -5.83
C LYS A 525 42.93 10.21 -5.84
N MET A 526 43.78 9.76 -6.75
CA MET A 526 44.26 8.39 -6.87
C MET A 526 45.76 8.40 -7.14
N ILE A 527 46.51 7.65 -6.34
CA ILE A 527 47.95 7.47 -6.51
C ILE A 527 48.19 6.07 -7.06
N LEU A 528 48.94 5.99 -8.16
CA LEU A 528 49.34 4.75 -8.81
C LEU A 528 50.84 4.59 -8.63
N THR A 529 51.27 3.50 -7.98
CA THR A 529 52.69 3.22 -7.72
C THR A 529 53.12 1.98 -8.49
N ASN A 530 54.14 2.13 -9.34
CA ASN A 530 54.79 1.00 -9.97
C ASN A 530 55.68 0.30 -8.95
N THR A 531 55.34 -0.94 -8.62
CA THR A 531 56.06 -1.75 -7.63
C THR A 531 57.18 -2.60 -8.25
N GLN A 532 57.31 -2.57 -9.57
CA GLN A 532 58.23 -3.39 -10.34
C GLN A 532 59.53 -2.64 -10.69
N ASP A 533 60.52 -3.40 -11.15
CA ASP A 533 61.84 -2.89 -11.58
C ASP A 533 61.87 -2.47 -13.07
N ASN A 534 60.77 -2.66 -13.81
CA ASN A 534 60.58 -2.22 -15.19
C ASN A 534 59.53 -1.12 -15.29
N THR A 535 59.66 -0.26 -16.30
CA THR A 535 58.67 0.76 -16.63
C THR A 535 57.34 0.11 -17.06
N ILE A 536 56.22 0.62 -16.55
CA ILE A 536 54.87 0.15 -16.89
C ILE A 536 54.14 1.25 -17.67
N THR A 537 53.40 0.84 -18.70
CA THR A 537 52.52 1.73 -19.46
C THR A 537 51.06 1.39 -19.16
N LEU A 538 50.29 2.39 -18.77
CA LEU A 538 48.84 2.31 -18.57
C LEU A 538 48.11 3.14 -19.62
N GLU A 539 46.91 2.73 -19.99
CA GLU A 539 45.97 3.53 -20.77
C GLU A 539 44.83 4.02 -19.87
N LEU A 540 44.67 5.34 -19.78
CA LEU A 540 43.55 6.00 -19.13
C LEU A 540 42.45 6.32 -20.16
N ARG A 541 41.22 5.85 -19.90
CA ARG A 541 40.06 6.09 -20.76
C ARG A 541 38.89 6.66 -19.98
N THR A 542 38.09 7.54 -20.60
CA THR A 542 36.80 8.00 -20.06
C THR A 542 35.70 7.82 -21.09
N PHE A 543 34.44 7.84 -20.63
CA PHE A 543 33.28 7.41 -21.46
C PHE A 543 32.26 8.53 -21.69
N TYR A 544 32.64 9.78 -21.43
CA TYR A 544 31.71 10.92 -21.45
C TYR A 544 31.79 11.73 -22.75
N HIS A 545 30.83 11.51 -23.65
CA HIS A 545 30.85 12.11 -25.00
C HIS A 545 29.98 13.37 -25.17
N ASN A 546 29.27 13.81 -24.13
CA ASN A 546 28.36 14.94 -24.25
C ASN A 546 29.11 16.29 -24.24
N LYS A 547 29.15 16.95 -25.40
CA LYS A 547 29.82 18.25 -25.60
C LYS A 547 29.32 19.37 -24.67
N ASN A 548 28.09 19.28 -24.15
CA ASN A 548 27.55 20.27 -23.21
C ASN A 548 28.24 20.23 -21.84
N GLY A 549 28.99 19.16 -21.52
CA GLY A 549 29.76 19.05 -20.28
C GLY A 549 31.21 19.55 -20.37
N ARG A 550 31.61 20.16 -21.49
CA ARG A 550 32.94 20.78 -21.61
C ARG A 550 33.15 21.86 -20.55
N ASN A 551 34.41 22.07 -20.19
CA ASN A 551 34.89 22.99 -19.17
C ASN A 551 34.29 22.77 -17.77
N THR A 552 33.80 21.56 -17.50
CA THR A 552 33.09 21.25 -16.25
C THR A 552 33.92 20.38 -15.32
N VAL A 553 34.40 19.24 -15.80
CA VAL A 553 35.22 18.28 -15.04
C VAL A 553 36.55 18.08 -15.75
N TYR A 554 37.63 18.02 -14.97
CA TYR A 554 39.00 17.89 -15.43
C TYR A 554 39.69 16.72 -14.75
N PHE A 555 40.56 16.05 -15.50
CA PHE A 555 41.55 15.11 -15.01
C PHE A 555 42.89 15.82 -15.01
N ASP A 556 43.49 15.97 -13.85
CA ASP A 556 44.83 16.51 -13.67
C ASP A 556 45.78 15.36 -13.34
N ILE A 557 46.80 15.22 -14.19
CA ILE A 557 47.79 14.17 -14.12
C ILE A 557 49.14 14.87 -14.06
N GLU A 558 49.82 14.74 -12.92
CA GLU A 558 51.11 15.42 -12.69
C GLU A 558 51.10 16.94 -12.98
N SER A 559 50.01 17.63 -12.65
CA SER A 559 49.81 19.09 -12.87
C SER A 559 49.45 19.49 -14.30
N GLU A 560 49.07 18.55 -15.17
CA GLU A 560 48.52 18.82 -16.50
C GLU A 560 46.99 18.57 -16.55
N PRO A 561 46.16 19.63 -16.56
CA PRO A 561 44.71 19.48 -16.59
C PRO A 561 44.18 19.18 -17.99
N ILE A 562 43.42 18.10 -18.09
CA ILE A 562 42.78 17.61 -19.32
C ILE A 562 41.25 17.63 -19.12
N ASP A 563 40.53 18.25 -20.05
CA ASP A 563 39.06 18.24 -20.03
C ASP A 563 38.51 16.82 -20.24
N LEU A 564 37.54 16.42 -19.41
CA LEU A 564 36.89 15.10 -19.47
C LEU A 564 36.42 14.73 -20.88
N VAL A 565 35.84 15.68 -21.63
CA VAL A 565 35.30 15.44 -22.97
C VAL A 565 36.42 15.19 -23.97
N ASP A 566 37.58 15.82 -23.79
CA ASP A 566 38.72 15.65 -24.69
C ASP A 566 39.49 14.36 -24.37
N LEU A 567 39.61 13.99 -23.09
CA LEU A 567 40.13 12.69 -22.67
C LEU A 567 39.30 11.52 -23.24
N SER A 568 37.97 11.68 -23.32
CA SER A 568 37.07 10.65 -23.88
C SER A 568 37.27 10.35 -25.37
N LYS A 569 38.01 11.20 -26.10
CA LYS A 569 38.23 11.05 -27.55
C LYS A 569 39.57 10.45 -27.88
N ASN A 570 40.60 10.79 -27.11
CA ASN A 570 41.98 10.52 -27.48
C ASN A 570 42.63 9.45 -26.60
N ASN A 571 41.98 9.03 -25.51
CA ASN A 571 42.60 8.26 -24.42
C ASN A 571 43.91 8.92 -23.97
N LEU A 572 44.57 8.37 -22.96
CA LEU A 572 45.87 8.87 -22.55
C LEU A 572 46.76 7.71 -22.14
N GLU A 573 47.97 7.65 -22.68
CA GLU A 573 48.99 6.73 -22.22
C GLU A 573 49.78 7.36 -21.08
N LEU A 574 49.91 6.62 -20.00
CA LEU A 574 50.63 6.99 -18.79
C LEU A 574 51.81 6.03 -18.61
N THR A 575 53.01 6.58 -18.49
CA THR A 575 54.22 5.79 -18.25
C THR A 575 54.67 6.00 -16.82
N ILE A 576 54.80 4.92 -16.06
CA ILE A 576 55.23 4.94 -14.66
C ILE A 576 56.58 4.25 -14.58
N GLU A 577 57.62 5.02 -14.25
CA GLU A 577 58.98 4.49 -14.09
C GLU A 577 59.06 3.52 -12.90
N PRO A 578 60.06 2.62 -12.86
CA PRO A 578 60.27 1.69 -11.76
C PRO A 578 60.26 2.38 -10.40
N GLN A 579 59.55 1.79 -9.43
CA GLN A 579 59.46 2.29 -8.05
C GLN A 579 58.98 3.75 -7.93
N SER A 580 58.30 4.28 -8.94
CA SER A 580 57.77 5.64 -8.97
C SER A 580 56.24 5.66 -8.88
N SER A 581 55.69 6.81 -8.55
CA SER A 581 54.25 7.01 -8.43
C SER A 581 53.79 8.17 -9.31
N ILE A 582 52.59 8.04 -9.86
CA ILE A 582 51.86 9.13 -10.50
C ILE A 582 50.56 9.41 -9.76
N THR A 583 50.13 10.67 -9.74
CA THR A 583 48.85 11.08 -9.15
C THR A 583 47.85 11.49 -10.21
N ILE A 584 46.67 10.90 -10.17
CA ILE A 584 45.50 11.31 -10.94
C ILE A 584 44.55 12.05 -10.00
N SER A 585 44.21 13.29 -10.34
CA SER A 585 43.25 14.13 -9.62
C SER A 585 42.06 14.47 -10.51
N VAL A 586 40.83 14.29 -10.02
CA VAL A 586 39.60 14.65 -10.74
C VAL A 586 38.87 15.75 -10.00
N TYR A 587 38.58 16.86 -10.68
CA TYR A 587 37.93 18.00 -10.06
C TYR A 587 37.00 18.72 -11.03
N ALA A 588 36.18 19.64 -10.49
CA ALA A 588 35.27 20.45 -11.29
C ALA A 588 35.60 21.95 -11.19
N SER A 589 35.46 22.67 -12.31
CA SER A 589 35.69 24.12 -12.39
C SER A 589 34.73 24.94 -11.52
N LYS A 590 33.62 24.33 -11.10
CA LYS A 590 32.62 24.90 -10.19
C LYS A 590 32.20 23.81 -9.20
N LYS A 591 31.63 24.22 -8.07
CA LYS A 591 31.07 23.29 -7.09
C LYS A 591 29.87 22.53 -7.68
N ILE A 592 29.97 21.21 -7.72
CA ILE A 592 28.95 20.30 -8.27
C ILE A 592 28.68 19.19 -7.26
N GLU A 593 27.40 18.84 -7.07
CA GLU A 593 26.95 17.79 -6.14
C GLU A 593 25.92 16.82 -6.75
N LYS A 594 25.76 16.82 -8.08
CA LYS A 594 24.81 15.91 -8.76
C LYS A 594 25.43 14.54 -9.00
N THR A 595 24.72 13.48 -8.63
CA THR A 595 25.14 12.08 -8.79
C THR A 595 25.42 11.68 -10.24
N SER A 596 24.80 12.34 -11.22
CA SER A 596 25.09 12.13 -12.65
C SER A 596 26.56 12.35 -13.00
N TRP A 597 27.27 13.22 -12.27
CA TRP A 597 28.69 13.48 -12.51
C TRP A 597 29.62 12.40 -11.97
N ILE A 598 29.16 11.55 -11.04
CA ILE A 598 29.89 10.33 -10.66
C ILE A 598 30.00 9.40 -11.87
N SER A 599 28.88 9.17 -12.57
CA SER A 599 28.90 8.34 -13.78
C SER A 599 29.61 9.01 -14.95
N ALA A 600 29.58 10.35 -15.04
CA ALA A 600 30.27 11.07 -16.11
C ALA A 600 31.80 11.09 -15.93
N SER A 601 32.28 11.16 -14.69
CA SER A 601 33.71 11.20 -14.34
C SER A 601 34.35 9.81 -14.20
N GLN A 602 33.61 8.74 -14.52
CA GLN A 602 34.16 7.39 -14.45
C GLN A 602 35.25 7.19 -15.50
N PHE A 603 36.29 6.46 -15.12
CA PHE A 603 37.43 6.18 -15.99
C PHE A 603 37.92 4.75 -15.85
N GLU A 604 38.63 4.26 -16.85
CA GLU A 604 39.24 2.93 -16.89
C GLU A 604 40.76 3.08 -16.96
N LEU A 605 41.49 2.19 -16.27
CA LEU A 605 42.94 2.04 -16.37
C LEU A 605 43.26 0.64 -16.91
N ILE A 606 44.04 0.57 -17.99
CA ILE A 606 44.42 -0.68 -18.64
C ILE A 606 45.94 -0.77 -18.68
N GLU A 607 46.53 -1.79 -18.06
CA GLU A 607 47.95 -2.09 -18.23
C GLU A 607 48.22 -2.63 -19.65
N LYS A 608 49.21 -2.06 -20.35
CA LYS A 608 49.55 -2.39 -21.75
C LYS A 608 50.67 -3.40 -21.89
#